data_AF-A0A1V4RKA0-F1
#
_entry.id   AF-A0A1V4RKA0-F1
#
_cell.length_a   1.000
_cell.length_b   1.000
_cell.length_c   1.000
_cell.angle_alpha   90.00
_cell.angle_beta   90.00
_cell.angle_gamma   90.00
#
_symmetry.space_group_name_H-M   'P 1'
#
loop_
_entity.id
_entity.type
_entity.pdbx_description
1 polymer ?
#
loop_
_entity_poly.entity_id
_entity_poly.type
_entity_poly.pdbx_seq_one_letter_code
_entity_poly.pdbx_strand_id
1 'polypeptide(L)'
;MSRRIYSDIADLIKKRRAEGLIKEERVITSPQGTEIEVGSRKNVLNFCANNYLGLSNHPAVRQAAKETMDSRGYGLSSVRFICGTQDIHRELETKVSEFLGTDDTILYAACYDANAGIFEPFLDSDSAIIADQLNHAS
;
A
#
# COMPACT_ATOMS: atom_id res chain seq x y z
N MET A 1 -19.68 26.24 -14.46
CA MET A 1 -19.29 24.82 -14.30
C MET A 1 -18.71 24.52 -12.92
N SER A 2 -17.69 25.24 -12.44
CA SER A 2 -17.06 24.99 -11.12
C SER A 2 -18.05 24.94 -9.93
N ARG A 3 -18.98 25.91 -9.80
CA ARG A 3 -19.98 25.93 -8.69
C ARG A 3 -20.94 24.72 -8.68
N ARG A 4 -21.23 24.13 -9.84
CA ARG A 4 -22.14 22.98 -9.95
C ARG A 4 -21.48 21.72 -9.39
N ILE A 5 -20.21 21.48 -9.72
CA ILE A 5 -19.44 20.33 -9.20
C ILE A 5 -19.38 20.37 -7.67
N TYR A 6 -19.14 21.53 -7.07
CA TYR A 6 -19.14 21.66 -5.61
C TYR A 6 -20.52 21.36 -4.99
N SER A 7 -21.61 21.82 -5.63
CA SER A 7 -22.97 21.50 -5.18
C SER A 7 -23.24 20.00 -5.26
N ASP A 8 -22.91 19.38 -6.40
CA ASP A 8 -23.15 17.96 -6.64
C ASP A 8 -22.37 17.08 -5.63
N ILE A 9 -21.12 17.44 -5.34
CA ILE A 9 -20.29 16.75 -4.33
C ILE A 9 -20.89 16.94 -2.92
N ALA A 10 -21.32 18.15 -2.57
CA ALA A 10 -21.91 18.41 -1.26
C ALA A 10 -23.22 17.62 -1.07
N ASP A 11 -24.07 17.58 -2.08
CA ASP A 11 -25.32 16.81 -2.07
C ASP A 11 -25.05 15.30 -1.97
N LEU A 12 -24.04 14.80 -2.69
CA LEU A 12 -23.60 13.41 -2.59
C LEU A 12 -23.11 13.07 -1.17
N ILE A 13 -22.26 13.91 -0.58
CA ILE A 13 -21.76 13.72 0.79
C ILE A 13 -22.92 13.73 1.79
N LYS A 14 -23.87 14.67 1.64
CA LYS A 14 -25.06 14.76 2.50
C LYS A 14 -25.89 13.48 2.41
N LYS A 15 -26.13 12.99 1.20
CA LYS A 15 -26.86 11.74 0.95
C LYS A 15 -26.14 10.55 1.61
N ARG A 16 -24.84 10.37 1.36
CA ARG A 16 -24.06 9.28 1.96
C ARG A 16 -24.02 9.35 3.49
N ARG A 17 -23.98 10.56 4.06
CA ARG A 17 -24.05 10.76 5.51
C ARG A 17 -25.41 10.33 6.07
N ALA A 18 -26.51 10.70 5.40
CA ALA A 18 -27.85 10.26 5.80
C ALA A 18 -28.04 8.73 5.70
N GLU A 19 -27.33 8.08 4.79
CA GLU A 19 -27.33 6.62 4.61
C GLU A 19 -26.34 5.88 5.54
N GLY A 20 -25.56 6.60 6.37
CA GLY A 20 -24.54 5.98 7.24
C GLY A 20 -23.34 5.41 6.50
N LEU A 21 -23.09 5.84 5.25
CA LEU A 21 -22.01 5.34 4.39
C LEU A 21 -20.74 6.19 4.44
N ILE A 22 -20.69 7.19 5.31
CA ILE A 22 -19.48 7.97 5.56
C ILE A 22 -18.54 7.17 6.44
N LYS A 23 -17.30 7.00 5.98
CA LYS A 23 -16.21 6.44 6.76
C LYS A 23 -15.54 7.58 7.51
N GLU A 24 -15.58 7.52 8.83
CA GLU A 24 -14.87 8.45 9.71
C GLU A 24 -13.56 7.80 10.15
N GLU A 25 -12.46 8.54 10.05
CA GLU A 25 -11.15 8.04 10.44
C GLU A 25 -10.98 8.09 11.97
N ARG A 26 -10.35 7.05 12.52
CA ARG A 26 -10.01 6.99 13.95
C ARG A 26 -8.49 7.13 14.08
N VAL A 27 -8.05 8.20 14.74
CA VAL A 27 -6.63 8.53 14.86
C VAL A 27 -5.96 7.58 15.84
N ILE A 28 -4.96 6.84 15.36
CA ILE A 28 -4.08 5.99 16.17
C ILE A 28 -2.87 6.82 16.61
N THR A 29 -2.53 6.82 17.90
CA THR A 29 -1.41 7.60 18.46
C THR A 29 -0.24 6.77 18.96
N SER A 30 -0.33 5.44 18.86
CA SER A 30 0.74 4.49 19.17
C SER A 30 1.33 3.87 17.90
N PRO A 31 2.47 3.16 17.98
CA PRO A 31 2.86 2.21 16.94
C PRO A 31 1.78 1.14 16.70
N GLN A 32 1.83 0.51 15.53
CA GLN A 32 0.93 -0.60 15.18
C GLN A 32 1.28 -1.87 15.98
N GLY A 33 0.26 -2.58 16.47
CA GLY A 33 0.42 -3.78 17.29
C GLY A 33 -0.93 -4.38 17.70
N THR A 34 -0.88 -5.42 18.54
CA THR A 34 -2.10 -6.03 19.11
C THR A 34 -2.84 -5.05 20.02
N GLU A 35 -2.11 -4.26 20.81
CA GLU A 35 -2.65 -3.15 21.60
C GLU A 35 -2.25 -1.82 20.97
N ILE A 36 -3.22 -0.92 20.80
CA ILE A 36 -3.02 0.42 20.24
C ILE A 36 -3.72 1.49 21.09
N GLU A 37 -3.37 2.75 20.85
CA GLU A 37 -4.07 3.92 21.39
C GLU A 37 -4.88 4.61 20.29
N VAL A 38 -6.16 4.91 20.55
CA VAL A 38 -7.09 5.53 19.59
C VAL A 38 -7.76 6.76 20.20
N GLY A 39 -7.42 7.95 19.71
CA GLY A 39 -7.89 9.21 20.28
C GLY A 39 -7.49 9.33 21.76
N SER A 40 -8.48 9.43 22.65
CA SER A 40 -8.25 9.44 24.11
C SER A 40 -8.26 8.04 24.75
N ARG A 41 -8.60 6.98 23.99
CA ARG A 41 -8.68 5.62 24.51
C ARG A 41 -7.30 4.97 24.45
N LYS A 42 -6.83 4.50 25.60
CA LYS A 42 -5.59 3.73 25.73
C LYS A 42 -5.89 2.23 25.71
N ASN A 43 -4.92 1.43 25.26
CA ASN A 43 -4.91 -0.03 25.35
C ASN A 43 -6.15 -0.70 24.71
N VAL A 44 -6.50 -0.33 23.48
CA VAL A 44 -7.55 -1.03 22.71
C VAL A 44 -6.92 -2.16 21.88
N LEU A 45 -7.60 -3.30 21.83
CA LEU A 45 -7.15 -4.43 21.02
C LEU A 45 -7.50 -4.22 19.55
N ASN A 46 -6.52 -4.36 18.66
CA ASN A 46 -6.68 -4.17 17.22
C ASN A 46 -6.89 -5.50 16.50
N PHE A 47 -8.15 -5.78 16.13
CA PHE A 47 -8.55 -6.98 15.38
C PHE A 47 -8.86 -6.72 13.91
N CYS A 48 -8.46 -5.57 13.36
CA CYS A 48 -8.77 -5.18 11.98
C CYS A 48 -7.53 -4.64 11.23
N ALA A 49 -6.34 -5.14 11.56
CA ALA A 49 -5.10 -4.80 10.85
C ALA A 49 -4.63 -5.96 9.97
N ASN A 50 -3.89 -5.63 8.91
CA ASN A 50 -3.20 -6.59 8.06
C ASN A 50 -1.81 -6.98 8.63
N ASN A 51 -1.60 -6.80 9.93
CA ASN A 51 -0.32 -7.05 10.61
C ASN A 51 -0.25 -8.50 11.12
N TYR A 52 -0.46 -9.47 10.23
CA TYR A 52 -0.66 -10.89 10.56
C TYR A 52 0.46 -11.49 11.42
N LEU A 53 1.71 -11.12 11.12
CA LEU A 53 2.91 -11.65 11.78
C LEU A 53 3.45 -10.71 12.88
N GLY A 54 2.78 -9.60 13.17
CA GLY A 54 3.23 -8.64 14.18
C GLY A 54 4.49 -7.84 13.78
N LEU A 55 4.85 -7.79 12.50
CA LEU A 55 6.12 -7.23 12.05
C LEU A 55 6.12 -5.70 11.86
N SER A 56 4.96 -5.05 11.79
CA SER A 56 4.87 -3.60 11.50
C SER A 56 5.65 -2.68 12.46
N ASN A 57 5.91 -3.10 13.70
CA ASN A 57 6.73 -2.37 14.68
C ASN A 57 7.84 -3.24 15.29
N HIS A 58 8.20 -4.34 14.63
CA HIS A 58 9.18 -5.27 15.17
C HIS A 58 10.57 -4.61 15.29
N PRO A 59 11.30 -4.76 16.42
CA PRO A 59 12.56 -4.06 16.66
C PRO A 59 13.60 -4.27 15.56
N ALA A 60 13.74 -5.50 15.04
CA ALA A 60 14.69 -5.81 13.98
C ALA A 60 14.35 -5.11 12.66
N VAL A 61 13.07 -5.02 12.27
CA VAL A 61 12.63 -4.34 11.04
C VAL A 61 12.90 -2.84 11.14
N ARG A 62 12.60 -2.25 12.30
CA ARG A 62 12.90 -0.83 12.56
C ARG A 62 14.38 -0.52 12.51
N GLN A 63 15.21 -1.42 13.06
CA GLN A 63 16.66 -1.23 13.05
C GLN A 63 17.22 -1.30 11.64
N ALA A 64 16.82 -2.32 10.86
CA ALA A 64 17.22 -2.45 9.45
C ALA A 64 16.81 -1.22 8.61
N ALA A 65 15.61 -0.67 8.84
CA ALA A 65 15.16 0.55 8.15
C ALA A 65 16.07 1.75 8.46
N LYS A 66 16.48 1.94 9.72
CA LYS A 66 17.39 3.03 10.11
C LYS A 66 18.77 2.90 9.46
N GLU A 67 19.37 1.72 9.56
CA GLU A 67 20.70 1.44 8.99
C GLU A 67 20.72 1.59 7.47
N THR A 68 19.62 1.20 6.81
CA THR A 68 19.46 1.41 5.37
C THR A 68 19.38 2.89 5.04
N MET A 69 18.58 3.68 5.78
CA MET A 69 18.51 5.13 5.56
C MET A 69 19.87 5.82 5.78
N ASP A 70 20.60 5.44 6.81
CA ASP A 70 21.92 6.02 7.12
C ASP A 70 22.94 5.74 6.01
N SER A 71 22.85 4.57 5.37
CA SER A 71 23.83 4.15 4.37
C SER A 71 23.43 4.39 2.91
N ARG A 72 22.12 4.47 2.60
CA ARG A 72 21.57 4.61 1.24
C ARG A 72 20.78 5.89 1.03
N GLY A 73 20.57 6.69 2.07
CA GLY A 73 19.77 7.92 2.04
C GLY A 73 18.27 7.66 2.20
N TYR A 74 17.50 8.76 2.23
CA TYR A 74 16.06 8.70 2.51
C TYR A 74 15.20 8.36 1.27
N GLY A 75 15.57 8.84 0.10
CA GLY A 75 14.80 8.63 -1.13
C GLY A 75 15.66 8.86 -2.37
N LEU A 76 15.19 8.33 -3.50
CA LEU A 76 15.98 8.31 -4.74
C LEU A 76 15.63 9.42 -5.73
N SER A 77 14.49 10.09 -5.57
CA SER A 77 14.04 11.19 -6.44
C SER A 77 14.09 10.86 -7.95
N SER A 78 13.93 9.58 -8.32
CA SER A 78 14.02 9.09 -9.69
C SER A 78 13.29 7.76 -9.84
N VAL A 79 12.85 7.47 -11.06
CA VAL A 79 12.42 6.14 -11.50
C VAL A 79 13.61 5.18 -11.69
N ARG A 80 13.33 3.88 -11.72
CA ARG A 80 14.34 2.80 -11.74
C ARG A 80 15.38 2.93 -12.86
N PHE A 81 14.95 3.19 -14.10
CA PHE A 81 15.82 3.13 -15.28
C PHE A 81 16.75 4.35 -15.44
N ILE A 82 16.50 5.47 -14.74
CA ILE A 82 17.31 6.69 -14.84
C ILE A 82 18.43 6.65 -13.79
N CYS A 83 18.10 6.93 -12.53
CA CYS A 83 19.04 6.86 -11.41
C CYS A 83 18.35 6.40 -10.11
N GLY A 84 17.23 5.68 -10.22
CA GLY A 84 16.43 5.20 -9.09
C GLY A 84 16.68 3.75 -8.70
N THR A 85 17.79 3.13 -9.12
CA THR A 85 18.12 1.75 -8.75
C THR A 85 19.38 1.72 -7.89
N GLN A 86 19.25 1.21 -6.66
CA GLN A 86 20.38 0.89 -5.78
C GLN A 86 20.60 -0.63 -5.71
N ASP A 87 21.75 -1.03 -5.17
CA ASP A 87 22.12 -2.42 -4.85
C ASP A 87 20.97 -3.17 -4.14
N ILE A 88 20.40 -2.56 -3.11
CA ILE A 88 19.35 -3.15 -2.28
C ILE A 88 18.04 -3.44 -3.04
N HIS A 89 17.77 -2.76 -4.16
CA HIS A 89 16.60 -3.07 -4.97
C HIS A 89 16.76 -4.42 -5.67
N ARG A 90 17.95 -4.66 -6.25
CA ARG A 90 18.26 -5.93 -6.90
C ARG A 90 18.39 -7.06 -5.89
N GLU A 91 18.97 -6.79 -4.72
CA GLU A 91 19.01 -7.78 -3.63
C GLU A 91 17.61 -8.22 -3.21
N LEU A 92 16.69 -7.25 -3.02
CA LEU A 92 15.31 -7.56 -2.66
C LEU A 92 14.58 -8.35 -3.76
N GLU A 93 14.74 -7.98 -5.04
CA GLU A 93 14.16 -8.71 -6.17
C GLU A 93 14.64 -10.17 -6.21
N THR A 94 15.94 -10.41 -6.03
CA THR A 94 16.51 -11.76 -5.93
C THR A 94 15.92 -12.52 -4.74
N LYS A 95 15.86 -11.90 -3.55
CA LYS A 95 15.35 -12.56 -2.34
C LYS A 95 13.86 -12.91 -2.43
N VAL A 96 13.06 -12.06 -3.07
CA VAL A 96 11.64 -12.35 -3.32
C VAL A 96 11.49 -13.50 -4.30
N SER A 97 12.30 -13.53 -5.36
CA SER A 97 12.30 -14.62 -6.34
C SER A 97 12.69 -15.97 -5.70
N GLU A 98 13.74 -15.97 -4.86
CA GLU A 98 14.14 -17.13 -4.05
C GLU A 98 13.02 -17.60 -3.12
N PHE A 99 12.31 -16.67 -2.47
CA PHE A 99 11.23 -16.98 -1.54
C PHE A 99 9.99 -17.55 -2.23
N LEU A 100 9.62 -17.01 -3.39
CA LEU A 100 8.43 -17.42 -4.15
C LEU A 100 8.70 -18.58 -5.12
N GLY A 101 9.96 -18.90 -5.40
CA GLY A 101 10.35 -19.90 -6.40
C GLY A 101 10.09 -19.44 -7.84
N THR A 102 10.26 -18.15 -8.13
CA THR A 102 10.14 -17.57 -9.48
C THR A 102 11.51 -17.26 -10.08
N ASP A 103 11.57 -17.09 -11.40
CA ASP A 103 12.83 -16.79 -12.10
C ASP A 103 13.36 -15.37 -11.80
N ASP A 104 12.47 -14.39 -11.66
CA ASP A 104 12.80 -12.99 -11.37
C ASP A 104 11.63 -12.26 -10.68
N THR A 105 11.88 -11.05 -10.19
CA THR A 105 10.91 -10.16 -9.54
C THR A 105 11.13 -8.71 -9.96
N ILE A 106 10.04 -7.97 -10.14
CA ILE A 106 10.05 -6.51 -10.33
C ILE A 106 9.35 -5.80 -9.17
N LEU A 107 10.01 -4.77 -8.61
CA LEU A 107 9.42 -3.97 -7.53
C LEU A 107 8.50 -2.86 -8.05
N TYR A 108 7.35 -2.73 -7.40
CA TYR A 108 6.43 -1.59 -7.46
C TYR A 108 6.28 -0.96 -6.07
N ALA A 109 5.84 0.30 -6.01
CA ALA A 109 5.62 1.00 -4.74
C ALA A 109 4.48 0.39 -3.90
N ALA A 110 3.45 -0.14 -4.56
CA ALA A 110 2.37 -0.90 -3.96
C ALA A 110 1.84 -1.96 -4.92
N CYS A 111 1.16 -2.99 -4.38
CA CYS A 111 0.55 -4.05 -5.19
C CYS A 111 -0.58 -3.51 -6.10
N TYR A 112 -1.22 -2.39 -5.71
CA TYR A 112 -2.21 -1.73 -6.56
C TYR A 112 -1.59 -1.32 -7.91
N ASP A 113 -0.41 -0.69 -7.88
CA ASP A 113 0.32 -0.28 -9.09
C ASP A 113 0.84 -1.48 -9.88
N ALA A 114 1.26 -2.55 -9.19
CA ALA A 114 1.70 -3.78 -9.85
C ALA A 114 0.57 -4.41 -10.68
N ASN A 115 -0.63 -4.53 -10.11
CA ASN A 115 -1.81 -5.05 -10.81
C ASN A 115 -2.28 -4.11 -11.93
N ALA A 116 -2.33 -2.80 -11.69
CA ALA A 116 -2.70 -1.84 -12.73
C ALA A 116 -1.73 -1.86 -13.91
N GLY A 117 -0.44 -2.09 -13.63
CA GLY A 117 0.63 -2.09 -14.62
C GLY A 117 0.93 -3.43 -15.29
N ILE A 118 0.25 -4.53 -14.95
CA ILE A 118 0.59 -5.86 -15.50
C ILE A 118 -0.20 -6.22 -16.75
N PHE A 119 -1.44 -5.76 -16.91
CA PHE A 119 -2.28 -6.26 -18.01
C PHE A 119 -2.00 -5.55 -19.33
N GLU A 120 -2.01 -4.21 -19.33
CA GLU A 120 -1.84 -3.40 -20.55
C GLU A 120 -0.54 -3.69 -21.31
N PRO A 121 0.63 -3.92 -20.67
CA PRO A 121 1.87 -4.18 -21.43
C PRO A 121 1.94 -5.56 -22.08
N PHE A 122 1.12 -6.52 -21.62
CA PHE A 122 1.21 -7.92 -22.03
C PHE A 122 0.01 -8.40 -22.86
N LEU A 123 -1.10 -7.66 -22.83
CA LEU A 123 -2.34 -8.01 -23.50
C LEU A 123 -2.68 -6.98 -24.57
N ASP A 124 -3.36 -7.43 -25.62
CA ASP A 124 -3.78 -6.61 -26.75
C ASP A 124 -5.27 -6.81 -27.09
N SER A 125 -5.71 -6.27 -28.22
CA SER A 125 -7.10 -6.39 -28.68
C SER A 125 -7.56 -7.82 -28.97
N ASP A 126 -6.61 -8.74 -29.15
CA ASP A 126 -6.89 -10.14 -29.47
C ASP A 126 -6.84 -11.04 -28.21
N SER A 127 -6.61 -10.41 -27.05
CA SER A 127 -6.52 -11.06 -25.74
C SER A 127 -7.86 -11.04 -24.99
N ALA A 128 -8.04 -11.94 -24.02
CA ALA A 128 -9.20 -11.95 -23.12
C ALA A 128 -8.76 -12.09 -21.66
N ILE A 129 -9.44 -11.39 -20.76
CA ILE A 129 -9.24 -11.49 -19.31
C ILE A 129 -10.45 -12.20 -18.71
N ILE A 130 -10.21 -13.30 -18.00
CA ILE A 130 -11.21 -14.00 -17.19
C ILE A 130 -10.89 -13.71 -15.72
N ALA A 131 -11.76 -12.95 -15.06
CA ALA A 131 -11.56 -12.50 -13.68
C ALA A 131 -12.63 -13.08 -12.75
N ASP A 132 -12.25 -13.42 -11.52
CA ASP A 132 -13.20 -13.79 -10.48
C ASP A 132 -13.99 -12.54 -10.04
N GLN A 133 -15.28 -12.74 -9.71
CA GLN A 133 -16.18 -11.66 -9.29
C GLN A 133 -15.72 -10.95 -8.00
N LEU A 134 -14.95 -11.64 -7.16
CA LEU A 134 -14.44 -11.14 -5.88
C LEU A 134 -12.97 -10.71 -5.94
N ASN A 135 -12.41 -10.57 -7.14
CA ASN A 135 -11.08 -10.00 -7.31
C ASN A 135 -10.97 -8.66 -6.56
N HIS A 136 -9.79 -8.43 -6.01
CA HIS A 136 -9.47 -7.17 -5.35
C HIS A 136 -9.65 -6.00 -6.34
N ALA A 137 -9.96 -4.82 -5.82
CA ALA A 137 -10.29 -3.66 -6.64
C ALA A 137 -9.14 -3.12 -7.52
N SER A 138 -7.91 -3.55 -7.25
CA SER A 138 -6.70 -3.19 -7.99
C SER A 138 -6.50 -4.00 -9.25
#